data_AF-A0A9E3RTV5-F1
#
_entry.id   AF-A0A9E3RTV5-F1
#
_cell.length_a   1.000
_cell.length_b   1.000
_cell.length_c   1.000
_cell.angle_alpha   90.00
_cell.angle_beta   90.00
_cell.angle_gamma   90.00
#
_symmetry.space_group_name_H-M   'P 1'
#
loop_
_entity.id
_entity.type
_entity.pdbx_description
1 polymer ?
#
loop_
_entity_poly.entity_id
_entity_poly.type
_entity_poly.pdbx_seq_one_letter_code
_entity_poly.pdbx_strand_id
1 'polypeptide(L)'
;MKPLWALLVCLAVCSCASSGGSVIEKVKYDFGIGEKPEGYVSGTDKVMERLDGIGKSELKRMNMAGRHGEVVFEGEGQLRGKYYKKVKVYEEYHPLDAFPTSRSSATERGFIGLIQYTYRVYEGERKSNRTEAAAASANTQTDVSGRETYRYRFGQGATWDGAPGELTRD
;
A
#
# COMPACT_ATOMS: atom_id res chain seq x y z
N MET A 1 -14.38 -66.91 27.94
CA MET A 1 -14.71 -65.47 28.04
C MET A 1 -13.43 -64.68 27.80
N LYS A 2 -13.09 -64.47 26.52
CA LYS A 2 -13.02 -63.17 25.82
C LYS A 2 -12.01 -62.16 26.44
N PRO A 3 -10.79 -62.03 25.88
CA PRO A 3 -9.80 -61.04 26.28
C PRO A 3 -10.19 -59.66 25.73
N LEU A 4 -11.24 -59.06 26.31
CA LEU A 4 -11.75 -57.75 25.88
C LEU A 4 -10.92 -56.58 26.43
N TRP A 5 -10.07 -56.83 27.43
CA TRP A 5 -9.29 -55.80 28.12
C TRP A 5 -7.97 -55.45 27.45
N ALA A 6 -7.36 -56.38 26.70
CA ALA A 6 -6.07 -56.13 26.03
C ALA A 6 -6.20 -55.19 24.80
N LEU A 7 -7.40 -55.08 24.21
CA LEU A 7 -7.63 -54.24 23.04
C LEU A 7 -7.80 -52.73 23.39
N LEU A 8 -8.20 -52.43 24.63
CA LEU A 8 -8.52 -51.05 25.06
C LEU A 8 -7.29 -50.27 25.51
N VAL A 9 -6.20 -50.95 25.85
CA VAL A 9 -4.91 -50.32 26.24
C VAL A 9 -4.08 -49.94 25.01
N CYS A 10 -4.18 -50.68 23.89
CA CYS A 10 -3.50 -50.31 22.64
C CYS A 10 -4.07 -49.08 21.94
N LEU A 11 -5.31 -48.66 22.25
CA LEU A 11 -5.94 -47.46 21.69
C LEU A 11 -5.55 -46.16 22.42
N ALA A 12 -4.94 -46.25 23.61
CA ALA A 12 -4.52 -45.07 24.38
C ALA A 12 -3.14 -44.52 23.97
N VAL A 13 -2.32 -45.29 23.23
CA VAL A 13 -0.95 -44.91 22.88
C VAL A 13 -0.86 -44.21 21.51
N CYS A 14 -1.96 -44.15 20.74
CA CYS A 14 -2.00 -43.51 19.42
C CYS A 14 -2.54 -42.06 19.42
N SER A 15 -2.68 -41.41 20.58
CA SER A 15 -3.24 -40.04 20.69
C SER A 15 -2.22 -38.97 21.09
N CYS A 16 -0.99 -39.07 20.58
CA CYS A 16 0.01 -38.01 20.68
C CYS A 16 0.77 -37.83 19.36
N ALA A 17 0.04 -37.74 18.24
CA ALA A 17 0.56 -37.04 17.07
C ALA A 17 0.22 -35.56 17.24
N SER A 18 0.97 -34.87 18.10
CA SER A 18 1.00 -33.40 18.04
C SER A 18 1.45 -33.03 16.63
N SER A 19 0.63 -32.23 15.97
CA SER A 19 0.73 -31.70 14.61
C SER A 19 1.98 -30.83 14.36
N GLY A 20 3.17 -31.40 14.55
CA GLY A 20 4.47 -30.74 14.44
C GLY A 20 4.98 -30.53 13.02
N GLY A 21 4.13 -30.67 11.99
CA GLY A 21 4.51 -30.49 10.59
C GLY A 21 4.60 -29.01 10.16
N SER A 22 3.86 -28.11 10.80
CA SER A 22 3.61 -26.78 10.21
C SER A 22 4.81 -25.82 10.24
N VAL A 23 5.73 -25.97 11.20
CA VAL A 23 6.86 -25.03 11.34
C VAL A 23 8.05 -25.46 10.50
N ILE A 24 8.40 -26.75 10.50
CA ILE A 24 9.55 -27.26 9.73
C ILE A 24 9.28 -27.19 8.22
N GLU A 25 8.05 -27.47 7.79
CA GLU A 25 7.67 -27.36 6.38
C GLU A 25 7.68 -25.91 5.92
N LYS A 26 7.09 -25.00 6.70
CA LYS A 26 7.14 -23.56 6.43
C LYS A 26 8.58 -23.06 6.25
N VAL A 27 9.49 -23.46 7.15
CA VAL A 27 10.91 -23.10 7.06
C VAL A 27 11.54 -23.66 5.78
N LYS A 28 11.28 -24.91 5.41
CA LYS A 28 11.81 -25.47 4.14
C LYS A 28 11.33 -24.70 2.92
N TYR A 29 10.09 -24.19 2.92
CA TYR A 29 9.55 -23.38 1.83
C TYR A 29 10.14 -21.97 1.80
N ASP A 30 10.27 -21.33 2.96
CA ASP A 30 10.82 -19.97 3.08
C ASP A 30 12.31 -19.91 2.69
N PHE A 31 13.05 -21.03 2.81
CA PHE A 31 14.45 -21.18 2.38
C PHE A 31 14.64 -21.83 1.00
N GLY A 32 13.57 -22.19 0.28
CA GLY A 32 13.65 -22.79 -1.06
C GLY A 32 14.17 -24.23 -1.12
N ILE A 33 14.08 -24.98 -0.01
CA ILE A 33 14.59 -26.35 0.14
C ILE A 33 13.47 -27.40 -0.05
N GLY A 34 12.23 -26.99 -0.35
CA GLY A 34 11.10 -27.90 -0.61
C GLY A 34 10.19 -27.41 -1.74
N GLU A 35 9.54 -28.36 -2.42
CA GLU A 35 8.48 -28.06 -3.39
C GLU A 35 7.28 -27.43 -2.69
N LYS A 36 6.89 -26.23 -3.13
CA LYS A 36 5.73 -25.51 -2.55
C LYS A 36 4.47 -26.37 -2.72
N PRO A 37 3.62 -26.50 -1.70
CA PRO A 37 2.35 -27.21 -1.82
C PRO A 37 1.49 -26.63 -2.93
N GLU A 38 0.72 -27.50 -3.60
CA GLU A 38 -0.27 -27.05 -4.57
C GLU A 38 -1.22 -26.02 -3.91
N GLY A 39 -1.29 -24.81 -4.48
CA GLY A 39 -2.12 -23.71 -3.97
C GLY A 39 -1.48 -22.79 -2.94
N TYR A 40 -0.17 -22.89 -2.65
CA TYR A 40 0.52 -21.93 -1.78
C TYR A 40 0.64 -20.54 -2.43
N VAL A 41 0.17 -19.50 -1.73
CA VAL A 41 0.31 -18.09 -2.12
C VAL A 41 1.13 -17.35 -1.08
N SER A 42 2.22 -16.69 -1.49
CA SER A 42 3.09 -15.97 -0.56
C SER A 42 2.40 -14.74 0.02
N GLY A 43 2.84 -14.28 1.19
CA GLY A 43 2.31 -13.05 1.79
C GLY A 43 2.48 -11.83 0.88
N THR A 44 3.61 -11.75 0.17
CA THR A 44 3.89 -10.75 -0.85
C THR A 44 2.89 -10.78 -2.01
N ASP A 45 2.58 -11.97 -2.55
CA ASP A 45 1.60 -12.10 -3.63
C ASP A 45 0.22 -11.58 -3.19
N LYS A 46 -0.18 -11.93 -1.97
CA LYS A 46 -1.43 -11.42 -1.35
C LYS A 46 -1.43 -9.90 -1.15
N VAL A 47 -0.26 -9.28 -0.96
CA VAL A 47 -0.16 -7.81 -0.92
C VAL A 47 -0.33 -7.25 -2.33
N MET A 48 0.40 -7.79 -3.31
CA MET A 48 0.33 -7.35 -4.71
C MET A 48 -1.09 -7.39 -5.27
N GLU A 49 -1.83 -8.46 -5.00
CA GLU A 49 -3.26 -8.59 -5.36
C GLU A 49 -4.13 -7.48 -4.78
N ARG A 50 -3.78 -6.95 -3.60
CA ARG A 50 -4.55 -5.91 -2.91
C ARG A 50 -4.16 -4.49 -3.32
N LEU A 51 -2.94 -4.27 -3.81
CA LEU A 51 -2.45 -2.94 -4.15
C LEU A 51 -3.31 -2.25 -5.21
N ASP A 52 -3.95 -2.99 -6.11
CA ASP A 52 -4.87 -2.40 -7.09
C ASP A 52 -6.07 -1.69 -6.41
N GLY A 53 -6.73 -2.37 -5.47
CA GLY A 53 -7.87 -1.81 -4.73
C GLY A 53 -7.47 -0.63 -3.84
N ILE A 54 -6.28 -0.68 -3.26
CA ILE A 54 -5.69 0.41 -2.46
C ILE A 54 -5.38 1.60 -3.36
N GLY A 55 -4.73 1.34 -4.51
CA GLY A 55 -4.41 2.33 -5.53
C GLY A 55 -5.62 3.18 -5.92
N LYS A 56 -6.73 2.52 -6.29
CA LYS A 56 -8.01 3.16 -6.62
C LYS A 56 -8.58 4.00 -5.49
N SER A 57 -8.61 3.44 -4.27
CA SER A 57 -9.16 4.11 -3.09
C SER A 57 -8.35 5.36 -2.74
N GLU A 58 -7.03 5.23 -2.81
CA GLU A 58 -6.12 6.28 -2.42
C GLU A 58 -6.04 7.41 -3.45
N LEU A 59 -6.07 7.09 -4.75
CA LEU A 59 -6.13 8.09 -5.81
C LEU A 59 -7.27 9.09 -5.55
N LYS A 60 -8.45 8.57 -5.20
CA LYS A 60 -9.61 9.39 -4.82
C LYS A 60 -9.34 10.18 -3.55
N ARG A 61 -8.79 9.55 -2.50
CA ARG A 61 -8.49 10.20 -1.22
C ARG A 61 -7.51 11.38 -1.39
N MET A 62 -6.44 11.19 -2.15
CA MET A 62 -5.43 12.22 -2.39
C MET A 62 -5.98 13.39 -3.21
N ASN A 63 -6.77 13.12 -4.25
CA ASN A 63 -7.41 14.18 -5.03
C ASN A 63 -8.44 14.96 -4.21
N MET A 64 -9.20 14.29 -3.32
CA MET A 64 -10.11 14.98 -2.40
C MET A 64 -9.36 15.85 -1.39
N ALA A 65 -8.24 15.36 -0.84
CA ALA A 65 -7.41 16.12 0.10
C ALA A 65 -6.73 17.32 -0.59
N GLY A 66 -6.26 17.15 -1.82
CA GLY A 66 -5.55 18.16 -2.61
C GLY A 66 -6.43 19.19 -3.32
N ARG A 67 -7.77 19.01 -3.34
CA ARG A 67 -8.69 19.83 -4.16
C ARG A 67 -8.62 21.34 -3.92
N HIS A 68 -8.24 21.76 -2.71
CA HIS A 68 -8.12 23.17 -2.37
C HIS A 68 -6.88 23.82 -2.98
N GLY A 69 -5.86 23.03 -3.31
CA GLY A 69 -4.61 23.47 -3.90
C GLY A 69 -3.80 24.41 -3.02
N GLU A 70 -2.82 25.05 -3.65
CA GLU A 70 -1.97 26.09 -3.09
C GLU A 70 -2.22 27.39 -3.86
N VAL A 71 -2.20 28.53 -3.18
CA VAL A 71 -2.25 29.84 -3.86
C VAL A 71 -0.84 30.37 -3.99
N VAL A 72 -0.41 30.56 -5.23
CA VAL A 72 0.92 31.04 -5.62
C VAL A 72 0.82 32.50 -6.06
N PHE A 73 1.85 33.29 -5.78
CA PHE A 73 2.00 34.66 -6.25
C PHE A 73 2.97 34.73 -7.43
N GLU A 74 2.56 35.37 -8.51
CA GLU A 74 3.33 35.62 -9.73
C GLU A 74 3.60 37.13 -9.82
N GLY A 75 4.85 37.54 -9.67
CA GLY A 75 5.26 38.94 -9.70
C GLY A 75 5.61 39.43 -11.10
N GLU A 76 5.00 40.54 -11.53
CA GLU A 76 5.41 41.32 -12.70
C GLU A 76 6.08 42.62 -12.21
N GLY A 77 7.31 42.52 -11.71
CA GLY A 77 8.09 43.64 -11.17
C GLY A 77 7.78 44.01 -9.71
N GLN A 78 8.32 45.14 -9.22
CA GLN A 78 8.43 45.45 -7.79
C GLN A 78 7.10 45.69 -7.04
N LEU A 79 5.99 46.02 -7.73
CA LEU A 79 4.73 46.43 -7.08
C LEU A 79 3.46 45.89 -7.76
N ARG A 80 3.60 45.00 -8.75
CA ARG A 80 2.45 44.37 -9.43
C ARG A 80 2.65 42.88 -9.49
N GLY A 81 1.60 42.15 -9.17
CA GLY A 81 1.60 40.71 -9.29
C GLY A 81 0.19 40.16 -9.19
N LYS A 82 0.05 38.92 -9.61
CA LYS A 82 -1.21 38.18 -9.62
C LYS A 82 -1.08 36.96 -8.72
N TYR A 83 -2.22 36.48 -8.25
CA TYR A 83 -2.32 35.24 -7.51
C TYR A 83 -3.02 34.22 -8.37
N TYR A 84 -2.61 32.96 -8.29
CA TYR A 84 -3.33 31.88 -8.97
C TYR A 84 -3.32 30.63 -8.09
N LYS A 85 -4.35 29.81 -8.22
CA LYS A 85 -4.40 28.51 -7.54
C LYS A 85 -3.66 27.47 -8.36
N LYS A 86 -2.81 26.68 -7.71
CA LYS A 86 -2.11 25.52 -8.24
C LYS A 86 -2.65 24.27 -7.55
N VAL A 87 -3.16 23.31 -8.32
CA VAL A 87 -3.68 22.04 -7.80
C VAL A 87 -2.88 20.90 -8.40
N LYS A 88 -2.43 19.97 -7.56
CA LYS A 88 -1.88 18.68 -8.00
C LYS A 88 -3.03 17.68 -8.09
N VAL A 89 -3.23 17.11 -9.26
CA VAL A 89 -4.24 16.07 -9.52
C VAL A 89 -3.51 14.79 -9.88
N TYR A 90 -3.75 13.73 -9.11
CA TYR A 90 -3.26 12.39 -9.43
C TYR A 90 -4.18 11.75 -10.47
N GLU A 91 -3.60 11.26 -11.55
CA GLU A 91 -4.32 10.74 -12.72
C GLU A 91 -4.32 9.21 -12.73
N GLU A 92 -3.17 8.61 -12.41
CA GLU A 92 -2.93 7.17 -12.54
C GLU A 92 -2.20 6.62 -11.31
N TYR A 93 -2.33 5.32 -11.08
CA TYR A 93 -1.57 4.59 -10.08
C TYR A 93 -1.03 3.28 -10.65
N HIS A 94 0.14 2.86 -10.18
CA HIS A 94 0.80 1.63 -10.57
C HIS A 94 1.37 0.93 -9.34
N PRO A 95 0.85 -0.24 -8.95
CA PRO A 95 1.52 -1.10 -7.98
C PRO A 95 2.93 -1.43 -8.47
N LEU A 96 3.95 -1.22 -7.63
CA LEU A 96 5.34 -1.46 -7.98
C LEU A 96 5.83 -2.79 -7.42
N ASP A 97 5.80 -2.93 -6.10
CA ASP A 97 6.42 -4.06 -5.41
C ASP A 97 5.83 -4.25 -4.01
N ALA A 98 6.06 -5.42 -3.42
CA ALA A 98 5.76 -5.71 -2.04
C ALA A 98 6.84 -6.59 -1.40
N PHE A 99 7.13 -6.33 -0.14
CA PHE A 99 8.16 -7.07 0.60
C PHE A 99 7.87 -7.11 2.10
N PRO A 100 8.35 -8.15 2.82
CA PRO A 100 8.17 -8.22 4.26
C PRO A 100 8.92 -7.10 4.99
N THR A 101 8.32 -6.55 6.05
CA THR A 101 8.89 -5.46 6.86
C THR A 101 10.14 -5.91 7.64
N SER A 102 10.31 -7.21 7.88
CA SER A 102 11.44 -7.83 8.57
C SER A 102 12.08 -8.89 7.68
N ARG A 103 13.41 -8.86 7.53
CA ARG A 103 14.18 -9.94 6.87
C ARG A 103 14.54 -11.10 7.82
N SER A 104 14.18 -11.04 9.11
CA SER A 104 14.50 -12.09 10.09
C SER A 104 13.27 -12.96 10.40
N SER A 105 13.49 -14.27 10.42
CA SER A 105 12.54 -15.37 10.18
C SER A 105 11.71 -15.83 11.38
N ALA A 106 11.71 -15.14 12.52
CA ALA A 106 10.99 -15.63 13.69
C ALA A 106 9.48 -15.31 13.64
N THR A 107 9.06 -14.20 13.03
CA THR A 107 7.65 -13.84 12.79
C THR A 107 7.60 -12.68 11.79
N GLU A 108 6.97 -12.87 10.63
CA GLU A 108 6.68 -11.75 9.72
C GLU A 108 5.77 -10.75 10.45
N ARG A 109 6.32 -9.61 10.85
CA ARG A 109 5.56 -8.56 11.57
C ARG A 109 4.59 -7.81 10.67
N GLY A 110 4.66 -8.02 9.36
CA GLY A 110 3.86 -7.35 8.34
C GLY A 110 4.60 -7.22 7.02
N PHE A 111 3.96 -6.53 6.08
CA PHE A 111 4.50 -6.28 4.75
C PHE A 111 4.46 -4.79 4.43
N ILE A 112 5.27 -4.42 3.47
CA ILE A 112 5.26 -3.13 2.81
C ILE A 112 4.83 -3.35 1.36
N GLY A 113 3.92 -2.52 0.88
CA GLY A 113 3.61 -2.42 -0.55
C GLY A 113 3.89 -1.01 -1.06
N LEU A 114 4.35 -0.90 -2.30
CA LEU A 114 4.68 0.35 -2.97
C LEU A 114 3.72 0.60 -4.13
N ILE A 115 3.17 1.81 -4.19
CA ILE A 115 2.35 2.26 -5.32
C ILE A 115 2.92 3.59 -5.82
N GLN A 116 3.19 3.68 -7.11
CA GLN A 116 3.55 4.92 -7.77
C GLN A 116 2.29 5.59 -8.29
N TYR A 117 2.16 6.90 -8.06
CA TYR A 117 1.09 7.72 -8.61
C TYR A 117 1.66 8.74 -9.57
N THR A 118 1.07 8.84 -10.74
CA THR A 118 1.37 9.89 -11.71
C THR A 118 0.44 11.07 -11.44
N TYR A 119 1.00 12.27 -11.38
CA TYR A 119 0.24 13.49 -11.19
C TYR A 119 0.50 14.50 -12.31
N ARG A 120 -0.45 15.41 -12.43
CA ARG A 120 -0.34 16.62 -13.22
C ARG A 120 -0.74 17.84 -12.40
N VAL A 121 -0.12 18.96 -12.72
CA VAL A 121 -0.44 20.24 -12.10
C VAL A 121 -1.42 21.00 -12.99
N TYR A 122 -2.46 21.53 -12.35
CA TYR A 122 -3.40 22.45 -12.93
C TYR A 122 -3.30 23.82 -12.28
N GLU A 123 -3.57 24.86 -13.06
CA GLU A 123 -3.59 26.24 -12.62
C GLU A 123 -4.95 26.88 -12.82
N GLY A 124 -5.27 27.81 -11.92
CA GLY A 124 -6.41 28.70 -12.03
C GLY A 124 -6.06 29.98 -12.77
N GLU A 125 -7.10 30.76 -13.04
CA GLU A 125 -6.96 32.11 -13.59
C GLU A 125 -6.18 33.02 -12.62
N ARG A 126 -5.38 33.93 -13.18
CA ARG A 126 -4.62 34.93 -12.43
C ARG A 126 -5.57 36.01 -11.89
N LYS A 127 -5.62 36.17 -10.57
CA LYS A 127 -6.46 37.14 -9.84
C LYS A 127 -5.62 38.22 -9.16
N SER A 128 -6.24 39.36 -8.86
CA SER A 128 -5.56 40.49 -8.21
C SER A 128 -5.34 40.29 -6.71
N ASN A 129 -6.10 39.39 -6.07
CA ASN A 129 -5.97 39.09 -4.66
C ASN A 129 -5.98 37.57 -4.39
N ARG A 130 -5.44 37.21 -3.23
CA ARG A 130 -5.26 35.82 -2.80
C ARG A 130 -6.59 35.10 -2.60
N THR A 131 -7.62 35.79 -2.10
CA THR A 131 -8.93 35.21 -1.78
C THR A 131 -9.67 34.77 -3.05
N GLU A 132 -9.68 35.62 -4.07
CA GLU A 132 -10.26 35.28 -5.38
C GLU A 132 -9.51 34.14 -6.05
N ALA A 133 -8.18 34.14 -5.99
CA ALA A 133 -7.39 33.01 -6.48
C ALA A 133 -7.71 31.70 -5.73
N ALA A 134 -7.88 31.76 -4.41
CA ALA A 134 -8.26 30.60 -3.60
C ALA A 134 -9.68 30.09 -3.91
N ALA A 135 -10.59 30.94 -4.35
CA ALA A 135 -11.95 30.54 -4.74
C ALA A 135 -12.01 30.02 -6.20
N ALA A 136 -11.08 30.44 -7.05
CA ALA A 136 -11.05 30.04 -8.45
C ALA A 136 -10.81 28.52 -8.64
N SER A 137 -11.35 27.98 -9.71
CA SER A 137 -11.09 26.60 -10.16
C SER A 137 -9.76 26.53 -10.91
N ALA A 138 -8.97 25.49 -10.63
CA ALA A 138 -7.74 25.21 -11.35
C ALA A 138 -8.02 24.24 -12.51
N ASN A 139 -8.42 24.78 -13.66
CA ASN A 139 -8.86 24.01 -14.83
C ASN A 139 -7.85 24.06 -15.98
N THR A 140 -6.84 24.92 -15.90
CA THR A 140 -5.82 25.05 -16.94
C THR A 140 -4.73 24.02 -16.69
N GLN A 141 -4.63 23.04 -17.59
CA GLN A 141 -3.58 22.04 -17.54
C GLN A 141 -2.21 22.69 -17.80
N THR A 142 -1.21 22.31 -17.00
CA THR A 142 0.19 22.70 -17.24
C THR A 142 1.00 21.55 -17.83
N ASP A 143 2.21 21.87 -18.31
CA ASP A 143 3.20 20.89 -18.74
C ASP A 143 3.92 20.22 -17.55
N VAL A 144 3.62 20.63 -16.31
CA VAL A 144 4.22 20.07 -15.10
C VAL A 144 3.48 18.79 -14.71
N SER A 145 4.16 17.66 -14.89
CA SER A 145 3.76 16.35 -14.39
C SER A 145 4.88 15.72 -13.58
N GLY A 146 4.54 14.68 -12.83
CA GLY A 146 5.53 13.94 -12.06
C GLY A 146 4.98 12.63 -11.54
N ARG A 147 5.83 11.92 -10.81
CA ARG A 147 5.51 10.63 -10.19
C ARG A 147 5.93 10.66 -8.73
N GLU A 148 5.10 10.10 -7.88
CA GLU A 148 5.36 9.98 -6.45
C GLU A 148 5.09 8.55 -5.99
N THR A 149 6.06 7.96 -5.30
CA THR A 149 5.94 6.60 -4.78
C THR A 149 5.49 6.66 -3.33
N TYR A 150 4.41 5.96 -3.01
CA TYR A 150 3.86 5.87 -1.67
C TYR A 150 4.01 4.45 -1.11
N ARG A 151 4.33 4.40 0.17
CA ARG A 151 4.48 3.19 0.96
C ARG A 151 3.23 2.92 1.78
N TYR A 152 2.75 1.69 1.70
CA TYR A 152 1.61 1.18 2.47
C TYR A 152 2.06 0.06 3.39
N ARG A 153 1.57 0.08 4.63
CA ARG A 153 1.88 -0.93 5.65
C ARG A 153 0.75 -1.94 5.71
N PHE A 154 1.12 -3.21 5.82
CA PHE A 154 0.20 -4.33 5.97
C PHE A 154 0.55 -5.11 7.22
N GLY A 155 -0.48 -5.62 7.89
CA GLY A 155 -0.32 -6.55 9.01
C GLY A 155 0.17 -7.94 8.56
N GLN A 156 0.37 -8.84 9.52
CA GLN A 156 0.86 -10.20 9.31
C GLN A 156 0.02 -11.03 8.31
N GLY A 157 -1.27 -10.72 8.15
CA GLY A 157 -2.15 -11.38 7.17
C GLY A 157 -2.16 -10.74 5.78
N ALA A 158 -1.20 -9.86 5.48
CA ALA A 158 -1.23 -8.98 4.30
C ALA A 158 -2.49 -8.10 4.27
N THR A 159 -3.03 -7.75 5.43
CA THR A 159 -4.22 -6.91 5.59
C THR A 159 -3.81 -5.44 5.68
N TRP A 160 -4.39 -4.59 4.84
CA TRP A 160 -4.29 -3.14 4.97
C TRP A 160 -5.35 -2.62 5.94
N ASP A 161 -4.95 -1.67 6.78
CA ASP A 161 -5.78 -1.04 7.82
C ASP A 161 -6.56 0.19 7.33
N GLY A 162 -6.36 0.60 6.06
CA GLY A 162 -6.93 1.82 5.52
C GLY A 162 -6.09 3.08 5.78
N ALA A 163 -4.92 2.94 6.40
CA ALA A 163 -4.05 4.08 6.67
C ALA A 163 -3.54 4.72 5.37
N PRO A 164 -3.45 6.07 5.32
CA PRO A 164 -2.80 6.81 4.25
C PRO A 164 -1.42 6.26 3.90
N GLY A 165 -1.10 6.25 2.61
CA GLY A 165 0.27 5.99 2.16
C GLY A 165 1.25 7.04 2.68
N GLU A 166 2.45 6.61 2.99
CA GLU A 166 3.57 7.48 3.34
C GLU A 166 4.40 7.77 2.08
N LEU A 167 4.59 9.05 1.73
CA LEU A 167 5.43 9.42 0.60
C LEU A 167 6.86 8.91 0.82
N THR A 168 7.35 8.13 -0.13
CA THR A 168 8.73 7.68 -0.16
C THR A 168 9.55 8.75 -0.85
N ARG A 169 10.54 9.27 -0.14
CA ARG A 169 11.57 10.14 -0.73
C ARG A 169 12.66 9.20 -1.21
N ASP A 170 12.70 9.00 -2.51
CA ASP A 170 13.86 8.39 -3.16
C ASP A 170 15.06 9.37 -3.12
#